data_AF-A0A719DJ98-F1
#
_entry.id   AF-A0A719DJ98-F1
#
_cell.length_a   1.000
_cell.length_b   1.000
_cell.length_c   1.000
_cell.angle_alpha   90.00
_cell.angle_beta   90.00
_cell.angle_gamma   90.00
#
_symmetry.space_group_name_H-M   'P 1'
#
loop_
_entity.id
_entity.type
_entity.pdbx_description
1 polymer ?
#
loop_
_entity_poly.entity_id
_entity_poly.type
_entity_poly.pdbx_seq_one_letter_code
_entity_poly.pdbx_strand_id
1 'polypeptide(L)'
;MVDIHAELNEYKKEFIYLRDFLNDVFKVVDADISDVITWILKKIKQAGITLYTVNEFKEVEFYCDPFQNEYDFDVLCRKLDTVRNRGCLPGERDESGLMVSGYWEDAGFEAMGFRRDEIFAIFPDVLNALTKLEGADSSENDEAQGSDIEQKELRTDDDFLSRIAMLEKENESLMERVNQLEKERPILLRAYRDDDPLYLAIEIRNREWANYNPNNDMATRGNQEAIKKELQERGFSSRQAESIELVACPIKR
;
A
#
# COMPACT_ATOMS: atom_id res chain seq x y z
N MET A 1 24.74 -18.96 -29.04
CA MET A 1 23.71 -19.53 -28.15
C MET A 1 22.73 -18.40 -27.95
N VAL A 2 21.46 -18.58 -28.35
CA VAL A 2 20.45 -17.53 -28.19
C VAL A 2 20.12 -17.42 -26.70
N ASP A 3 20.24 -16.21 -26.14
CA ASP A 3 19.83 -15.95 -24.77
C ASP A 3 18.32 -15.73 -24.75
N ILE A 4 17.60 -16.82 -24.47
CA ILE A 4 16.14 -16.85 -24.41
C ILE A 4 15.63 -15.89 -23.30
N HIS A 5 16.40 -15.67 -22.24
CA HIS A 5 16.00 -14.72 -21.18
C HIS A 5 16.10 -13.28 -21.63
N ALA A 6 17.09 -12.95 -22.47
CA ALA A 6 17.22 -11.63 -23.08
C ALA A 6 16.07 -11.35 -24.08
N GLU A 7 15.70 -12.33 -24.91
CA GLU A 7 14.57 -12.21 -25.85
C GLU A 7 13.23 -12.09 -25.10
N LEU A 8 12.99 -12.92 -24.08
CA LEU A 8 11.75 -12.86 -23.29
C LEU A 8 11.58 -11.56 -22.47
N ASN A 9 12.65 -10.81 -22.24
CA ASN A 9 12.63 -9.54 -21.53
C ASN A 9 12.89 -8.34 -22.44
N GLU A 10 12.94 -8.52 -23.76
CA GLU A 10 13.26 -7.46 -24.71
C GLU A 10 12.28 -6.28 -24.60
N TYR A 11 11.01 -6.57 -24.36
CA TYR A 11 9.95 -5.57 -24.13
C TYR A 11 10.30 -4.57 -23.02
N LYS A 12 11.11 -4.94 -22.01
CA LYS A 12 11.51 -4.01 -20.92
C LYS A 12 12.37 -2.85 -21.40
N LYS A 13 13.03 -2.99 -22.56
CA LYS A 13 13.78 -1.90 -23.21
C LYS A 13 12.84 -0.86 -23.83
N GLU A 14 11.67 -1.31 -24.28
CA GLU A 14 10.71 -0.48 -25.02
C GLU A 14 9.54 0.01 -24.16
N PHE A 15 9.24 -0.69 -23.07
CA PHE A 15 8.08 -0.42 -22.23
C PHE A 15 8.49 -0.16 -20.77
N ILE A 16 7.72 0.68 -20.10
CA ILE A 16 7.83 0.97 -18.67
C ILE A 16 6.44 0.93 -18.02
N TYR A 17 6.29 0.18 -16.93
CA TYR A 17 5.03 0.14 -16.19
C TYR A 17 4.76 1.49 -15.52
N LEU A 18 3.49 1.83 -15.32
CA LEU A 18 3.09 3.09 -14.69
C LEU A 18 3.74 3.24 -13.31
N ARG A 19 3.80 2.16 -12.53
CA ARG A 19 4.48 2.15 -11.23
C ARG A 19 5.95 2.54 -11.35
N ASP A 20 6.68 1.84 -12.22
CA ASP A 20 8.11 2.03 -12.42
C ASP A 20 8.42 3.44 -12.90
N PHE A 21 7.63 3.95 -13.85
CA PHE A 21 7.76 5.33 -14.32
C PHE A 21 7.60 6.35 -13.19
N LEU A 22 6.60 6.19 -12.32
CA LEU A 22 6.40 7.12 -11.21
C LEU A 22 7.54 7.01 -10.18
N ASN A 23 8.02 5.79 -9.91
CA ASN A 23 9.16 5.58 -9.03
C ASN A 23 10.42 6.28 -9.58
N ASP A 24 10.69 6.12 -10.88
CA ASP A 24 11.79 6.79 -11.57
C ASP A 24 11.69 8.32 -11.49
N VAL A 25 10.48 8.87 -11.65
CA VAL A 25 10.25 10.32 -11.52
C VAL A 25 10.48 10.78 -10.08
N PHE A 26 9.96 10.07 -9.08
CA PHE A 26 10.14 10.45 -7.67
C PHE A 26 11.60 10.33 -7.21
N LYS A 27 12.40 9.46 -7.83
CA LYS A 27 13.85 9.36 -7.57
C LYS A 27 14.61 10.61 -8.01
N VAL A 28 14.18 11.28 -9.09
CA VAL A 28 14.92 12.40 -9.69
C VAL A 28 14.32 13.77 -9.40
N VAL A 29 13.06 13.82 -8.97
CA VAL A 29 12.35 15.07 -8.68
C VAL A 29 12.22 15.25 -7.16
N ASP A 30 12.95 16.22 -6.61
CA ASP A 30 12.83 16.62 -5.21
C ASP A 30 11.65 17.59 -5.02
N ALA A 31 10.43 17.04 -4.92
CA ALA A 31 9.19 17.77 -4.66
C ALA A 31 8.13 16.89 -4.00
N ASP A 32 7.10 17.50 -3.41
CA ASP A 32 5.94 16.77 -2.88
C ASP A 32 5.24 15.98 -3.99
N ILE A 33 4.81 14.75 -3.67
CA ILE A 33 4.00 13.89 -4.53
C ILE A 33 2.87 14.64 -5.19
N SER A 34 2.15 15.51 -4.47
CA SER A 34 1.05 16.27 -5.05
C SER A 34 1.49 17.21 -6.18
N ASP A 35 2.65 17.86 -6.02
CA ASP A 35 3.21 18.77 -7.02
C ASP A 35 3.75 18.00 -8.23
N VAL A 36 4.43 16.87 -7.99
CA VAL A 36 4.93 15.99 -9.05
C VAL A 36 3.77 15.44 -9.88
N ILE A 37 2.71 14.93 -9.24
CA ILE A 37 1.51 14.44 -9.95
C ILE A 37 0.86 15.56 -10.78
N THR A 38 0.72 16.76 -10.21
CA THR A 38 0.16 17.91 -10.92
C THR A 38 1.01 18.27 -12.15
N TRP A 39 2.33 18.22 -12.01
CA TRP A 39 3.28 18.47 -13.09
C TRP A 39 3.19 17.42 -14.21
N ILE A 40 3.14 16.13 -13.85
CA ILE A 40 2.97 15.01 -14.81
C ILE A 40 1.70 15.21 -15.62
N LEU A 41 0.56 15.38 -14.94
CA LEU A 41 -0.75 15.54 -15.59
C LEU A 41 -0.79 16.75 -16.52
N LYS A 42 -0.16 17.87 -16.11
CA LYS A 42 -0.09 19.08 -16.94
C LYS A 42 0.71 18.85 -18.22
N LYS A 43 1.87 18.19 -18.15
CA LYS A 43 2.69 17.89 -19.33
C LYS A 43 1.98 16.91 -20.27
N ILE A 44 1.43 15.83 -19.71
CA ILE A 44 0.71 14.82 -20.48
C ILE A 44 -0.54 15.41 -21.16
N LYS A 45 -1.29 16.29 -20.49
CA LYS A 45 -2.45 16.96 -21.09
C LYS A 45 -2.09 17.78 -22.34
N GLN A 46 -0.88 18.32 -22.41
CA GLN A 46 -0.42 19.13 -23.55
C GLN A 46 0.09 18.28 -24.71
N ALA A 47 0.81 17.19 -24.41
CA ALA A 47 1.41 16.32 -25.41
C ALA A 47 0.45 15.24 -25.94
N GLY A 48 -0.55 14.86 -25.15
CA GLY A 48 -1.29 13.62 -25.33
C GLY A 48 -0.54 12.43 -24.72
N ILE A 49 -1.26 11.35 -24.45
CA ILE A 49 -0.68 10.09 -23.99
C ILE A 49 -1.46 8.92 -24.54
N THR A 50 -0.77 7.80 -24.65
CA THR A 50 -1.36 6.51 -24.95
C THR A 50 -0.92 5.52 -23.87
N LEU A 51 -1.89 4.77 -23.33
CA LEU A 51 -1.61 3.70 -22.39
C LEU A 51 -1.41 2.39 -23.13
N TYR A 52 -0.42 1.63 -22.69
CA TYR A 52 -0.08 0.33 -23.24
C TYR A 52 -0.10 -0.74 -22.14
N THR A 53 -0.23 -1.98 -22.55
CA THR A 53 -0.06 -3.17 -21.71
C THR A 53 0.89 -4.15 -22.39
N VAL A 54 1.31 -5.17 -21.63
CA VAL A 54 2.16 -6.26 -22.13
C VAL A 54 1.34 -7.54 -22.05
N ASN A 55 1.10 -8.15 -23.20
CA ASN A 55 0.29 -9.37 -23.28
C ASN A 55 1.08 -10.61 -22.80
N GLU A 56 0.42 -11.77 -22.82
CA GLU A 56 1.01 -13.05 -22.40
C GLU A 56 2.22 -13.47 -23.26
N PHE A 57 2.34 -12.94 -24.48
CA PHE A 57 3.45 -13.15 -25.41
C PHE A 57 4.57 -12.12 -25.28
N LYS A 58 4.50 -11.23 -24.27
CA LYS A 58 5.49 -10.17 -24.03
C LYS A 58 5.53 -9.10 -25.12
N GLU A 59 4.43 -8.93 -25.85
CA GLU A 59 4.29 -7.89 -26.85
C GLU A 59 3.58 -6.67 -26.25
N VAL A 60 4.00 -5.47 -26.67
CA VAL A 60 3.41 -4.21 -26.23
C VAL A 60 2.20 -3.86 -27.10
N GLU A 61 1.02 -3.84 -26.51
CA GLU A 61 -0.24 -3.54 -27.18
C GLU A 61 -0.98 -2.39 -26.49
N PHE A 62 -1.98 -1.80 -27.16
CA PHE A 62 -2.79 -0.73 -26.58
C PHE A 62 -3.54 -1.23 -25.35
N TYR A 63 -3.51 -0.45 -24.28
CA TYR A 63 -4.34 -0.73 -23.12
C TYR A 63 -5.81 -0.50 -23.48
N CYS A 64 -6.65 -1.51 -23.26
CA CYS A 64 -8.08 -1.43 -23.46
C CYS A 64 -8.77 -2.05 -22.25
N ASP A 65 -9.54 -1.26 -21.50
CA ASP A 65 -10.40 -1.82 -20.47
C ASP A 65 -11.64 -2.42 -21.14
N PRO A 66 -11.84 -3.75 -21.09
CA PRO A 66 -12.97 -4.39 -21.75
C PRO A 66 -14.33 -3.97 -21.15
N PHE A 67 -14.33 -3.32 -19.99
CA PHE A 67 -15.52 -2.87 -19.28
C PHE A 67 -15.77 -1.36 -19.38
N GLN A 68 -14.79 -0.58 -19.87
CA GLN A 68 -14.87 0.88 -19.91
C GLN A 68 -14.27 1.44 -21.21
N ASN A 69 -15.08 2.15 -21.99
CA ASN A 69 -14.59 2.94 -23.12
C ASN A 69 -14.21 4.35 -22.64
N GLU A 70 -13.07 4.45 -21.94
CA GLU A 70 -12.55 5.69 -21.40
C GLU A 70 -11.31 6.17 -22.17
N TYR A 71 -11.08 7.49 -22.17
CA TYR A 71 -9.86 8.05 -22.71
C TYR A 71 -8.68 7.76 -21.77
N ASP A 72 -7.53 7.39 -22.33
CA ASP A 72 -6.30 7.09 -21.60
C ASP A 72 -5.93 8.18 -20.57
N PHE A 73 -6.14 9.45 -20.94
CA PHE A 73 -5.89 10.57 -20.04
C PHE A 73 -6.78 10.53 -18.79
N ASP A 74 -8.06 10.17 -18.92
CA ASP A 74 -9.01 10.11 -17.81
C ASP A 74 -8.68 8.94 -16.88
N VAL A 75 -8.33 7.78 -17.45
CA VAL A 75 -7.84 6.61 -16.70
C VAL A 75 -6.60 6.99 -15.89
N LEU A 76 -5.62 7.64 -16.53
CA LEU A 76 -4.40 8.08 -15.87
C LEU A 76 -4.68 9.12 -14.78
N CYS A 77 -5.56 10.09 -15.03
CA CYS A 77 -5.96 11.09 -14.04
C CYS A 77 -6.51 10.43 -12.77
N ARG A 78 -7.43 9.46 -12.89
CA ARG A 78 -8.00 8.75 -11.73
C ARG A 78 -6.92 8.03 -10.91
N LYS A 79 -5.97 7.38 -11.59
CA LYS A 79 -4.88 6.63 -10.96
C LYS A 79 -3.92 7.55 -10.22
N LEU A 80 -3.46 8.61 -10.88
CA LEU A 80 -2.54 9.58 -10.27
C LEU A 80 -3.21 10.41 -9.15
N ASP A 81 -4.50 10.72 -9.27
CA ASP A 81 -5.27 11.35 -8.19
C ASP A 81 -5.38 10.44 -6.97
N THR A 82 -5.44 9.11 -7.17
CA THR A 82 -5.42 8.15 -6.06
C THR A 82 -4.08 8.16 -5.33
N VAL A 83 -2.96 8.20 -6.07
CA VAL A 83 -1.61 8.37 -5.50
C VAL A 83 -1.53 9.68 -4.71
N ARG A 84 -1.99 10.80 -5.31
CA ARG A 84 -2.01 12.12 -4.66
C ARG A 84 -2.81 12.10 -3.36
N ASN A 85 -4.00 11.51 -3.35
CA ASN A 85 -4.87 11.47 -2.17
C ASN A 85 -4.31 10.59 -1.05
N ARG A 86 -3.54 9.55 -1.39
CA ARG A 86 -2.94 8.63 -0.42
C ARG A 86 -1.53 9.05 0.00
N GLY A 87 -0.87 9.91 -0.77
CA GLY A 87 0.49 10.36 -0.50
C GLY A 87 1.54 9.25 -0.68
N CYS A 88 1.24 8.18 -1.41
CA CYS A 88 2.17 7.08 -1.68
C CYS A 88 1.78 6.23 -2.90
N LEU A 89 2.76 5.55 -3.50
CA LEU A 89 2.56 4.60 -4.60
C LEU A 89 1.95 3.27 -4.11
N PRO A 90 1.19 2.56 -4.97
CA PRO A 90 0.67 1.25 -4.61
C PRO A 90 1.78 0.19 -4.51
N GLY A 91 1.64 -0.73 -3.54
CA GLY A 91 2.46 -1.93 -3.44
C GLY A 91 3.87 -1.76 -2.85
N GLU A 92 4.17 -0.70 -2.11
CA GLU A 92 5.38 -0.70 -1.26
C GLU A 92 5.26 -1.79 -0.19
N ARG A 93 6.21 -2.72 -0.24
CA ARG A 93 6.38 -3.79 0.74
C ARG A 93 7.62 -3.46 1.55
N ASP A 94 7.58 -3.72 2.84
CA ASP A 94 8.80 -3.65 3.65
C ASP A 94 9.79 -4.76 3.26
N GLU A 95 10.96 -4.73 3.88
CA GLU A 95 12.03 -5.72 3.69
C GLU A 95 11.60 -7.16 4.06
N SER A 96 10.45 -7.33 4.74
CA SER A 96 9.86 -8.62 5.08
C SER A 96 8.78 -9.09 4.07
N GLY A 97 8.52 -8.31 3.02
CA GLY A 97 7.52 -8.60 1.99
C GLY A 97 6.09 -8.29 2.42
N LEU A 98 5.90 -7.72 3.62
CA LEU A 98 4.60 -7.31 4.14
C LEU A 98 4.23 -5.91 3.67
N MET A 99 2.95 -5.71 3.40
CA MET A 99 2.41 -4.39 3.07
C MET A 99 2.54 -3.50 4.30
N VAL A 100 3.24 -2.37 4.16
CA VAL A 100 3.38 -1.38 5.25
C VAL A 100 2.02 -0.76 5.54
N SER A 101 1.70 -0.52 6.82
CA SER A 101 0.42 0.07 7.23
C SER A 101 0.20 1.44 6.55
N GLY A 102 -0.94 1.63 5.87
CA GLY A 102 -1.24 2.84 5.08
C GLY A 102 -1.04 2.69 3.57
N TYR A 103 -0.44 1.58 3.10
CA TYR A 103 -0.23 1.32 1.68
C TYR A 103 -1.36 0.52 1.05
N TRP A 104 -1.57 0.76 -0.23
CA TRP A 104 -2.69 0.25 -1.01
C TRP A 104 -2.20 -0.55 -2.21
N GLU A 105 -3.07 -1.38 -2.76
CA GLU A 105 -2.79 -2.13 -3.99
C GLU A 105 -3.71 -1.65 -5.11
N ASP A 106 -3.17 -1.62 -6.32
CA ASP A 106 -3.91 -1.36 -7.55
C ASP A 106 -3.20 -2.06 -8.70
N ALA A 107 -3.77 -3.18 -9.13
CA ALA A 107 -3.22 -4.00 -10.21
C ALA A 107 -3.07 -3.23 -11.53
N GLY A 108 -3.79 -2.13 -11.72
CA GLY A 108 -3.65 -1.28 -12.90
C GLY A 108 -2.24 -0.71 -13.04
N PHE A 109 -1.56 -0.39 -11.94
CA PHE A 109 -0.20 0.17 -11.99
C PHE A 109 0.86 -0.81 -12.50
N GLU A 110 0.58 -2.12 -12.39
CA GLU A 110 1.40 -3.23 -12.90
C GLU A 110 0.87 -3.79 -14.24
N ALA A 111 -0.34 -3.40 -14.63
CA ALA A 111 -0.96 -3.88 -15.87
C ALA A 111 -0.76 -2.89 -17.03
N MET A 112 -0.65 -1.59 -16.74
CA MET A 112 -0.53 -0.55 -17.77
C MET A 112 0.71 0.30 -17.57
N GLY A 113 1.11 0.97 -18.64
CA GLY A 113 2.27 1.83 -18.66
C GLY A 113 2.42 2.53 -20.00
N PHE A 114 3.67 2.79 -20.35
CA PHE A 114 4.02 3.60 -21.51
C PHE A 114 5.13 2.95 -22.33
N ARG A 115 5.18 3.30 -23.61
CA ARG A 115 6.41 3.13 -24.38
C ARG A 115 7.45 4.15 -23.91
N ARG A 116 8.70 3.70 -23.72
CA ARG A 116 9.79 4.51 -23.14
C ARG A 116 10.11 5.70 -24.03
N ASP A 117 10.20 5.51 -25.35
CA ASP A 117 10.45 6.57 -26.32
C ASP A 117 9.37 7.66 -26.28
N GLU A 118 8.09 7.26 -26.20
CA GLU A 118 6.97 8.19 -26.12
C GLU A 118 6.94 8.99 -24.82
N ILE A 119 7.04 8.30 -23.67
CA ILE A 119 6.96 8.99 -22.37
C ILE A 119 8.18 9.87 -22.11
N PHE A 120 9.39 9.41 -22.45
CA PHE A 120 10.59 10.21 -22.25
C PHE A 120 10.76 11.33 -23.28
N ALA A 121 10.05 11.29 -24.42
CA ALA A 121 9.92 12.48 -25.27
C ALA A 121 9.16 13.63 -24.56
N ILE A 122 8.22 13.29 -23.66
CA ILE A 122 7.49 14.27 -22.82
C ILE A 122 8.34 14.69 -21.61
N PHE A 123 9.15 13.77 -21.09
CA PHE A 123 9.98 13.93 -19.89
C PHE A 123 11.48 13.72 -20.14
N PRO A 124 12.12 14.49 -21.06
CA PRO A 124 13.52 14.28 -21.39
C PRO A 124 14.46 14.58 -20.22
N ASP A 125 14.07 15.51 -19.35
CA ASP A 125 14.83 15.88 -18.15
C ASP A 125 14.94 14.72 -17.15
N VAL A 126 13.88 13.91 -17.05
CA VAL A 126 13.84 12.72 -16.19
C VAL A 126 14.81 11.67 -16.72
N LEU A 127 14.77 11.39 -18.03
CA LEU A 127 15.70 10.46 -18.67
C LEU A 127 17.16 10.90 -18.51
N ASN A 128 17.43 12.19 -18.68
CA ASN A 128 18.77 12.75 -18.49
C ASN A 128 19.25 12.66 -17.04
N ALA A 129 18.35 12.80 -16.06
CA ALA A 129 18.71 12.65 -14.66
C ALA A 129 18.98 11.18 -14.29
N LEU A 130 18.16 10.24 -14.79
CA LEU A 130 18.36 8.81 -14.59
C LEU A 130 19.69 8.33 -15.17
N THR A 131 20.01 8.72 -16.41
CA THR A 131 21.29 8.38 -17.05
C THR A 131 22.51 8.97 -16.34
N LYS A 132 22.38 10.15 -15.71
CA LYS A 132 23.44 10.73 -14.88
C LYS A 132 23.63 10.00 -13.56
N LEU A 133 22.54 9.51 -12.95
CA LEU A 133 22.62 8.66 -11.75
C LEU A 133 23.36 7.36 -12.06
N GLU A 134 23.05 6.72 -13.20
CA GLU A 134 23.75 5.51 -13.65
C GLU A 134 25.23 5.77 -14.03
N GLY A 135 25.53 6.96 -14.57
CA GLY A 135 26.89 7.35 -14.97
C GLY A 135 27.81 7.79 -13.82
N ALA A 136 27.25 8.20 -12.67
CA ALA A 136 28.04 8.66 -11.51
C ALA A 136 28.76 7.50 -10.78
N ASP A 137 28.28 6.27 -10.95
CA ASP A 137 28.85 5.06 -10.32
C ASP A 137 30.01 4.44 -11.13
N SER A 138 30.43 5.05 -12.24
CA SER A 138 31.40 4.45 -13.19
C SER A 138 32.70 5.26 -13.40
N SER A 139 33.10 6.13 -12.45
CA SER A 139 34.45 6.70 -12.45
C SER A 139 35.41 5.88 -11.58
N GLU A 140 35.80 4.70 -12.05
CA GLU A 140 37.16 4.15 -11.99
C GLU A 140 37.16 2.72 -12.55
N ASN A 141 37.85 2.58 -13.69
CA ASN A 141 38.47 1.40 -14.29
C ASN A 141 38.00 0.99 -15.70
N ASP A 142 39.04 0.91 -16.53
CA ASP A 142 39.15 0.56 -17.93
C ASP A 142 38.36 -0.68 -18.40
N GLU A 143 37.96 -0.59 -19.67
CA GLU A 143 37.83 -1.66 -20.68
C GLU A 143 37.69 -3.11 -20.20
N ALA A 144 36.49 -3.67 -20.24
CA ALA A 144 36.16 -4.89 -21.02
C ALA A 144 34.74 -5.39 -20.71
N GLN A 145 34.05 -5.75 -21.79
CA GLN A 145 33.00 -6.76 -21.93
C GLN A 145 32.52 -7.51 -20.67
N GLY A 146 31.19 -7.57 -20.49
CA GLY A 146 30.54 -8.67 -19.80
C GLY A 146 29.43 -8.21 -18.87
N SER A 147 28.20 -8.43 -19.32
CA SER A 147 26.97 -8.40 -18.53
C SER A 147 27.10 -9.21 -17.23
N ASP A 148 26.80 -8.57 -16.10
CA ASP A 148 25.96 -9.08 -15.01
C ASP A 148 26.20 -8.19 -13.79
N ILE A 149 25.32 -7.21 -13.56
CA ILE A 149 25.22 -6.55 -12.26
C ILE A 149 23.74 -6.43 -11.93
N GLU A 150 23.27 -7.37 -11.11
CA GLU A 150 22.12 -7.21 -10.24
C GLU A 150 22.26 -5.86 -9.50
N GLN A 151 21.42 -4.88 -9.84
CA GLN A 151 21.43 -3.58 -9.18
C GLN A 151 20.89 -3.73 -7.76
N LYS A 152 21.80 -3.97 -6.82
CA LYS A 152 21.57 -3.80 -5.39
C LYS A 152 21.92 -2.34 -5.06
N GLU A 153 20.89 -1.53 -4.81
CA GLU A 153 21.01 -0.11 -4.44
C GLU A 153 22.07 0.09 -3.34
N LEU A 154 23.14 0.84 -3.65
CA LEU A 154 24.18 1.24 -2.70
C LEU A 154 23.67 2.46 -1.90
N ARG A 155 22.92 2.20 -0.83
CA ARG A 155 22.68 3.24 0.19
C ARG A 155 23.97 3.40 1.02
N THR A 156 24.28 4.61 1.45
CA THR A 156 25.51 4.87 2.21
C THR A 156 25.37 4.36 3.65
N ASP A 157 26.45 3.83 4.22
CA ASP A 157 26.45 3.25 5.57
C ASP A 157 25.95 4.22 6.66
N ASP A 158 26.12 5.53 6.46
CA ASP A 158 25.66 6.58 7.38
C ASP A 158 24.13 6.79 7.34
N ASP A 159 23.52 6.62 6.16
CA ASP A 159 22.07 6.68 5.98
C ASP A 159 21.40 5.42 6.57
N PHE A 160 22.05 4.27 6.41
CA PHE A 160 21.64 3.02 7.08
C PHE A 160 21.70 3.15 8.61
N LEU A 161 22.79 3.68 9.17
CA LEU A 161 22.93 3.87 10.62
C LEU A 161 21.89 4.86 11.17
N SER A 162 21.63 5.94 10.45
CA SER A 162 20.60 6.92 10.81
C SER A 162 19.19 6.31 10.77
N ARG A 163 18.90 5.47 9.78
CA ARG A 163 17.62 4.76 9.67
C ARG A 163 17.44 3.72 10.77
N ILE A 164 18.48 2.94 11.07
CA ILE A 164 18.47 1.96 12.17
C ILE A 164 18.17 2.67 13.49
N ALA A 165 18.85 3.77 13.79
CA ALA A 165 18.63 4.52 15.03
C ALA A 165 17.19 5.08 15.14
N MET A 166 16.60 5.55 14.03
CA MET A 166 15.20 5.99 14.02
C MET A 166 14.22 4.83 14.25
N LEU A 167 14.45 3.69 13.59
CA LEU A 167 13.61 2.49 13.73
C LEU A 167 13.72 1.87 15.11
N GLU A 168 14.91 1.84 15.72
CA GLU A 168 15.11 1.38 17.09
C GLU A 168 14.33 2.26 18.08
N LYS A 169 14.39 3.58 17.91
CA LYS A 169 13.63 4.51 18.75
C LYS A 169 12.11 4.37 18.55
N GLU A 170 11.66 4.16 17.32
CA GLU A 170 10.24 3.91 17.04
C GLU A 170 9.78 2.58 17.66
N ASN A 171 10.59 1.52 17.54
CA ASN A 171 10.33 0.24 18.19
C ASN A 171 10.27 0.37 19.71
N GLU A 172 11.18 1.12 20.33
CA GLU A 172 11.14 1.41 21.77
C GLU A 172 9.84 2.11 22.16
N SER A 173 9.46 3.17 21.43
CA SER A 173 8.21 3.90 21.65
C SER A 173 6.98 3.01 21.47
N LEU A 174 6.96 2.15 20.45
CA LEU A 174 5.87 1.22 20.19
C LEU A 174 5.80 0.14 21.27
N MET A 175 6.93 -0.42 21.69
CA MET A 175 6.99 -1.39 22.79
C MET A 175 6.52 -0.78 24.10
N GLU A 176 6.91 0.46 24.41
CA GLU A 176 6.41 1.18 25.58
C GLU A 176 4.89 1.38 25.51
N ARG A 177 4.38 1.77 24.33
CA ARG A 177 2.95 1.98 24.14
C ARG A 177 2.16 0.68 24.25
N VAL A 178 2.64 -0.41 23.66
CA VAL A 178 2.05 -1.76 23.78
C VAL A 178 2.07 -2.20 25.24
N ASN A 179 3.19 -2.08 25.93
CA ASN A 179 3.29 -2.42 27.35
C ASN A 179 2.32 -1.60 28.22
N GLN A 180 2.13 -0.31 27.90
CA GLN A 180 1.16 0.53 28.59
C GLN A 180 -0.28 0.04 28.35
N LEU A 181 -0.64 -0.22 27.09
CA LEU A 181 -1.96 -0.72 26.72
C LEU A 181 -2.23 -2.12 27.30
N GLU A 182 -1.23 -2.98 27.37
CA GLU A 182 -1.34 -4.28 28.01
C GLU A 182 -1.56 -4.18 29.52
N LYS A 183 -0.93 -3.20 30.19
CA LYS A 183 -1.19 -2.90 31.61
C LYS A 183 -2.61 -2.37 31.85
N GLU A 184 -3.20 -1.68 30.87
CA GLU A 184 -4.58 -1.18 30.94
C GLU A 184 -5.62 -2.30 30.70
N ARG A 185 -5.24 -3.38 30.03
CA ARG A 185 -6.13 -4.54 29.83
C ARG A 185 -6.24 -5.37 31.11
N PRO A 186 -7.42 -5.97 31.37
CA PRO A 186 -7.56 -6.96 32.43
C PRO A 186 -6.54 -8.09 32.28
N ILE A 187 -5.86 -8.42 33.38
CA ILE A 187 -4.88 -9.51 33.39
C ILE A 187 -5.52 -10.81 32.91
N LEU A 188 -4.77 -11.60 32.12
CA LEU A 188 -5.16 -12.94 31.67
C LEU A 188 -6.42 -13.00 30.79
N LEU A 189 -6.89 -11.86 30.26
CA LEU A 189 -8.04 -11.81 29.36
C LEU A 189 -7.80 -12.70 28.14
N ARG A 190 -8.64 -13.74 27.97
CA ARG A 190 -8.53 -14.74 26.89
C ARG A 190 -7.22 -15.56 26.90
N ALA A 191 -6.47 -15.59 28.01
CA ALA A 191 -5.19 -16.32 28.06
C ALA A 191 -5.34 -17.85 28.11
N TYR A 192 -6.43 -18.35 28.70
CA TYR A 192 -6.63 -19.79 28.95
C TYR A 192 -7.87 -20.37 28.26
N ARG A 193 -8.72 -19.52 27.70
CA ARG A 193 -9.96 -19.92 27.05
C ARG A 193 -10.37 -18.90 26.00
N ASP A 194 -10.75 -19.40 24.83
CA ASP A 194 -11.22 -18.57 23.72
C ASP A 194 -12.64 -18.05 23.95
N ASP A 195 -13.43 -18.74 24.77
CA ASP A 195 -14.81 -18.43 25.11
C ASP A 195 -14.91 -17.57 26.40
N ASP A 196 -13.87 -16.78 26.71
CA ASP A 196 -13.84 -15.96 27.93
C ASP A 196 -15.03 -14.98 27.98
N PRO A 197 -15.94 -15.10 28.98
CA PRO A 197 -17.13 -14.27 29.09
C PRO A 197 -16.84 -12.76 29.17
N LEU A 198 -15.73 -12.37 29.81
CA LEU A 198 -15.37 -10.96 29.93
C LEU A 198 -14.83 -10.42 28.61
N TYR A 199 -14.04 -11.23 27.90
CA TYR A 199 -13.55 -10.88 26.56
C TYR A 199 -14.73 -10.69 25.60
N LEU A 200 -15.68 -11.64 25.59
CA LEU A 200 -16.88 -11.56 24.77
C LEU A 200 -17.73 -10.35 25.11
N ALA A 201 -17.87 -10.00 26.40
CA ALA A 201 -18.60 -8.81 26.81
C ALA A 201 -17.94 -7.51 26.29
N ILE A 202 -16.60 -7.42 26.33
CA ILE A 202 -15.86 -6.28 25.78
C ILE A 202 -16.03 -6.22 24.26
N GLU A 203 -15.92 -7.35 23.57
CA GLU A 203 -16.10 -7.45 22.11
C GLU A 203 -17.51 -7.00 21.69
N ILE A 204 -18.55 -7.52 22.35
CA ILE A 204 -19.94 -7.14 22.10
C ILE A 204 -20.15 -5.65 22.38
N ARG A 205 -19.61 -5.12 23.48
CA ARG A 205 -19.70 -3.68 23.78
C ARG A 205 -19.11 -2.84 22.65
N ASN A 206 -17.91 -3.18 22.21
CA ASN A 206 -17.24 -2.44 21.14
C ASN A 206 -17.96 -2.56 19.79
N ARG A 207 -18.54 -3.72 19.48
CA ARG A 207 -19.26 -3.94 18.21
C ARG A 207 -20.65 -3.29 18.19
N GLU A 208 -21.47 -3.61 19.19
CA GLU A 208 -22.91 -3.29 19.19
C GLU A 208 -23.19 -1.90 19.78
N TRP A 209 -22.25 -1.34 20.55
CA TRP A 209 -22.45 -0.07 21.25
C TRP A 209 -21.44 1.02 20.86
N ALA A 210 -20.54 0.79 19.90
CA ALA A 210 -19.57 1.79 19.42
C ALA A 210 -20.23 3.11 19.02
N ASN A 211 -21.41 3.03 18.39
CA ASN A 211 -22.14 4.19 17.87
C ASN A 211 -23.38 4.55 18.71
N TYR A 212 -23.44 4.07 19.96
CA TYR A 212 -24.58 4.37 20.83
C TYR A 212 -24.69 5.87 21.09
N ASN A 213 -25.87 6.42 20.83
CA ASN A 213 -26.17 7.83 21.06
C ASN A 213 -27.36 7.97 22.02
N PRO A 214 -27.15 8.49 23.24
CA PRO A 214 -28.23 8.69 24.23
C PRO A 214 -29.41 9.53 23.71
N ASN A 215 -29.16 10.46 22.79
CA ASN A 215 -30.19 11.32 22.21
C ASN A 215 -30.99 10.64 21.08
N ASN A 216 -30.54 9.47 20.62
CA ASN A 216 -31.19 8.67 19.60
C ASN A 216 -31.16 7.18 19.98
N ASP A 217 -31.62 6.89 21.20
CA ASP A 217 -31.56 5.55 21.82
C ASP A 217 -32.22 4.49 20.93
N MET A 218 -33.45 4.74 20.44
CA MET A 218 -34.19 3.74 19.66
C MET A 218 -33.47 3.28 18.39
N ALA A 219 -32.70 4.17 17.73
CA ALA A 219 -32.01 3.84 16.49
C ALA A 219 -30.60 3.27 16.71
N THR A 220 -29.98 3.54 17.87
CA THR A 220 -28.55 3.23 18.12
C THR A 220 -28.32 2.21 19.23
N ARG A 221 -29.37 1.80 19.94
CA ARG A 221 -29.30 0.78 20.99
C ARG A 221 -29.09 -0.60 20.39
N GLY A 222 -28.11 -1.35 20.93
CA GLY A 222 -27.85 -2.73 20.55
C GLY A 222 -29.05 -3.65 20.79
N ASN A 223 -29.24 -4.63 19.90
CA ASN A 223 -30.35 -5.58 19.99
C ASN A 223 -30.03 -6.73 20.97
N GLN A 224 -30.55 -6.61 22.18
CA GLN A 224 -30.27 -7.54 23.29
C GLN A 224 -30.71 -8.98 23.00
N GLU A 225 -31.88 -9.17 22.37
CA GLU A 225 -32.37 -10.51 22.03
C GLU A 225 -31.48 -11.16 20.97
N ALA A 226 -31.02 -10.38 19.99
CA ALA A 226 -30.06 -10.86 18.99
C ALA A 226 -28.73 -11.26 19.63
N ILE A 227 -28.18 -10.44 20.54
CA ILE A 227 -26.93 -10.73 21.26
C ILE A 227 -27.05 -12.01 22.10
N LYS A 228 -28.14 -12.15 22.88
CA LYS A 228 -28.38 -13.34 23.71
C LYS A 228 -28.54 -14.60 22.85
N LYS A 229 -29.24 -14.49 21.71
CA LYS A 229 -29.42 -15.59 20.77
C LYS A 229 -28.10 -16.00 20.13
N GLU A 230 -27.29 -15.04 19.69
CA GLU A 230 -25.96 -15.29 19.14
C GLU A 230 -25.06 -16.05 20.13
N LEU A 231 -25.05 -15.64 21.41
CA LEU A 231 -24.30 -16.34 22.45
C LEU A 231 -24.82 -17.76 22.70
N GLN A 232 -26.13 -17.98 22.66
CA GLN A 232 -26.70 -19.33 22.79
C GLN A 232 -26.33 -20.22 21.61
N GLU A 233 -26.32 -19.68 20.39
CA GLU A 233 -25.86 -20.39 19.18
C GLU A 233 -24.37 -20.75 19.26
N ARG A 234 -23.56 -19.92 19.94
CA ARG A 234 -22.15 -20.22 20.27
C ARG A 234 -21.98 -21.25 21.40
N GLY A 235 -23.07 -21.79 21.95
CA GLY A 235 -23.06 -22.87 22.95
C GLY A 235 -23.17 -22.42 24.41
N PHE A 236 -23.37 -21.12 24.69
CA PHE A 236 -23.59 -20.64 26.05
C PHE A 236 -25.00 -20.98 26.55
N SER A 237 -25.13 -21.31 27.83
CA SER A 237 -26.45 -21.42 28.45
C SER A 237 -27.17 -20.06 28.46
N SER A 238 -28.51 -20.07 28.46
CA SER A 238 -29.30 -18.83 28.52
C SER A 238 -28.87 -17.88 29.64
N ARG A 239 -28.57 -18.43 30.83
CA ARG A 239 -28.09 -17.66 31.98
C ARG A 239 -26.71 -17.04 31.76
N GLN A 240 -25.79 -17.75 31.10
CA GLN A 240 -24.47 -17.20 30.76
C GLN A 240 -24.58 -16.12 29.70
N ALA A 241 -25.40 -16.35 28.67
CA ALA A 241 -25.65 -15.37 27.62
C ALA A 241 -26.23 -14.06 28.20
N GLU A 242 -27.19 -14.16 29.10
CA GLU A 242 -27.75 -13.01 29.83
C GLU A 242 -26.69 -12.29 30.68
N SER A 243 -25.83 -13.05 31.38
CA SER A 243 -24.77 -12.46 32.20
C SER A 243 -23.73 -11.71 31.35
N ILE A 244 -23.34 -12.27 30.21
CA ILE A 244 -22.40 -11.64 29.27
C ILE A 244 -23.01 -10.37 28.68
N GLU A 245 -24.27 -10.43 28.23
CA GLU A 245 -25.00 -9.28 27.68
C GLU A 245 -25.12 -8.14 28.70
N LEU A 246 -25.44 -8.46 29.96
CA LEU A 246 -25.52 -7.47 31.04
C LEU A 246 -24.19 -6.76 31.27
N VAL A 247 -23.07 -7.47 31.22
CA VAL A 247 -21.74 -6.87 31.36
C VAL A 247 -21.38 -6.04 30.12
N ALA A 248 -21.79 -6.47 28.93
CA ALA A 248 -21.55 -5.77 27.67
C ALA A 248 -22.36 -4.46 27.57
N CYS A 249 -23.57 -4.41 28.10
CA CYS A 249 -24.44 -3.23 28.02
C CYS A 249 -23.85 -2.04 28.81
N PRO A 250 -23.65 -0.85 28.20
CA PRO A 250 -23.09 0.32 28.89
C PRO A 250 -24.13 1.12 29.69
N ILE A 251 -25.42 0.82 29.53
CA ILE A 251 -26.52 1.58 30.14
C ILE A 251 -26.94 0.89 31.44
N LYS A 252 -27.12 1.68 32.50
CA LYS A 252 -27.74 1.20 33.74
C LYS A 252 -29.23 0.96 33.51
N ARG A 253 -29.65 -0.29 33.63
CA ARG A 253 -31.05 -0.71 33.60
C ARG A 253 -31.70 -0.53 34.97
#